data_AF-A0A953US17-F1
#
_entry.id   AF-A0A953US17-F1
#
_cell.length_a   1.000
_cell.length_b   1.000
_cell.length_c   1.000
_cell.angle_alpha   90.00
_cell.angle_beta   90.00
_cell.angle_gamma   90.00
#
_symmetry.space_group_name_H-M   'P 1'
#
loop_
_entity.id
_entity.type
_entity.pdbx_description
1 polymer ?
#
loop_
_entity_poly.entity_id
_entity_poly.type
_entity_poly.pdbx_seq_one_letter_code
_entity_poly.pdbx_strand_id
1 'polypeptide(L)'
;MVARIHFAGPTRYQLRSAAEISQAILAVSARRMLKGPRQPGWNWLVELSTEILKRQVTTALKMRDVKEARCYLDSVVITSRALSGVDITPVVQEKFRGSWFAQTNAETDVTVLYFHGGGYSFYPQGYANFIALITQAAKSRTFALDYRLSPEHRFPAQLEDALSAYCWLLETGTDPENLIFAGDSAGGNLALASLLTARDRKLPLPALVVALSPATDLEGERASLTRNQASDWIEKQMLEKWAGWFCEPAQRRDPLVTPLSADLRGLSPIYIQAGGSEILYDSIQAFADHARSQGAEVVLETWKNMNHVFQMFGPDVPQSAEALERIGEVIAFRVRKEKKTQLVSPLDR
;
A
#
# COMPACT_ATOMS: atom_id res chain seq x y z
N MET A 1 -2.65 -18.96 -13.60
CA MET A 1 -2.41 -18.55 -15.02
C MET A 1 -1.87 -17.14 -14.93
N VAL A 2 -0.65 -16.94 -15.42
CA VAL A 2 0.29 -15.86 -15.03
C VAL A 2 -0.21 -14.46 -15.39
N ALA A 3 0.09 -13.48 -14.54
CA ALA A 3 -0.09 -12.06 -14.81
C ALA A 3 0.48 -11.65 -16.19
N ARG A 4 -0.21 -10.75 -16.90
CA ARG A 4 0.18 -10.30 -18.24
C ARG A 4 0.81 -8.92 -18.18
N ILE A 5 1.94 -8.76 -18.87
CA ILE A 5 2.60 -7.47 -19.03
C ILE A 5 2.16 -6.86 -20.35
N HIS A 6 1.67 -5.63 -20.29
CA HIS A 6 1.28 -4.83 -21.45
C HIS A 6 2.12 -3.56 -21.49
N PHE A 7 2.54 -3.15 -22.70
CA PHE A 7 3.22 -1.88 -22.89
C PHE A 7 2.23 -0.83 -23.38
N ALA A 8 2.30 0.38 -22.82
CA ALA A 8 1.39 1.48 -23.12
C ALA A 8 2.13 2.83 -23.22
N GLY A 9 1.43 3.86 -23.69
CA GLY A 9 1.98 5.22 -23.76
C GLY A 9 3.08 5.41 -24.83
N PRO A 10 3.94 6.43 -24.70
CA PRO A 10 4.96 6.76 -25.70
C PRO A 10 5.98 5.63 -25.95
N THR A 11 6.27 5.32 -27.22
CA THR A 11 7.20 4.25 -27.64
C THR A 11 8.57 4.34 -26.97
N ARG A 12 9.10 5.55 -26.75
CA ARG A 12 10.39 5.75 -26.07
C ARG A 12 10.40 5.16 -24.64
N TYR A 13 9.29 5.25 -23.93
CA TYR A 13 9.17 4.71 -22.58
C TYR A 13 8.91 3.21 -22.60
N GLN A 14 8.11 2.73 -23.54
CA GLN A 14 7.92 1.29 -23.75
C GLN A 14 9.25 0.58 -24.02
N LEU A 15 10.07 1.11 -24.94
CA LEU A 15 11.41 0.58 -25.25
C LEU A 15 12.33 0.61 -24.03
N ARG A 16 12.30 1.71 -23.27
CA ARG A 16 13.09 1.82 -22.04
C ARG A 16 12.65 0.82 -20.98
N SER A 17 11.34 0.61 -20.80
CA SER A 17 10.80 -0.38 -19.88
C SER A 17 11.11 -1.80 -20.31
N ALA A 18 11.00 -2.11 -21.60
CA ALA A 18 11.39 -3.40 -22.15
C ALA A 18 12.89 -3.68 -21.92
N ALA A 19 13.74 -2.67 -22.07
CA ALA A 19 15.17 -2.79 -21.76
C ALA A 19 15.42 -3.08 -20.27
N GLU A 20 14.76 -2.37 -19.34
CA GLU A 20 14.89 -2.64 -17.91
C GLU A 20 14.41 -4.05 -17.52
N ILE A 21 13.27 -4.50 -18.09
CA ILE A 21 12.76 -5.85 -17.87
C ILE A 21 13.75 -6.90 -18.38
N SER A 22 14.29 -6.69 -19.58
CA SER A 22 15.27 -7.62 -20.18
C SER A 22 16.54 -7.70 -19.32
N GLN A 23 17.03 -6.57 -18.81
CA GLN A 23 18.16 -6.54 -17.91
C GLN A 23 17.85 -7.21 -16.57
N ALA A 24 16.65 -7.02 -16.02
CA ALA A 24 16.22 -7.70 -14.79
C ALA A 24 16.22 -9.22 -14.96
N ILE A 25 15.68 -9.72 -16.08
CA ILE A 25 15.66 -11.15 -16.42
C ILE A 25 17.09 -11.72 -16.45
N LEU A 26 18.01 -11.06 -17.16
CA LEU A 26 19.40 -11.49 -17.25
C LEU A 26 20.09 -11.46 -15.89
N ALA A 27 19.96 -10.35 -15.16
CA ALA A 27 20.62 -10.15 -13.86
C ALA A 27 20.13 -11.17 -12.81
N VAL A 28 18.82 -11.38 -12.70
CA VAL A 28 18.24 -12.34 -11.75
C VAL A 28 18.64 -13.76 -12.13
N SER A 29 18.54 -14.14 -13.41
CA SER A 29 18.85 -15.50 -13.84
C SER A 29 20.33 -15.83 -13.63
N ALA A 30 21.24 -14.95 -14.05
CA ALA A 30 22.68 -15.14 -13.84
C ALA A 30 23.04 -15.20 -12.35
N ARG A 31 22.52 -14.26 -11.53
CA ARG A 31 22.76 -14.25 -10.09
C ARG A 31 22.23 -15.52 -9.43
N ARG A 32 21.01 -15.93 -9.76
CA ARG A 32 20.35 -17.10 -9.15
C ARG A 32 21.08 -18.39 -9.49
N MET A 33 21.59 -18.54 -10.71
CA MET A 33 22.42 -19.69 -11.09
C MET A 33 23.70 -19.77 -10.24
N LEU A 34 24.32 -18.63 -9.92
CA LEU A 34 25.58 -18.59 -9.17
C LEU A 34 25.41 -18.65 -7.65
N LYS A 35 24.35 -18.04 -7.11
CA LYS A 35 24.19 -17.80 -5.66
C LYS A 35 22.92 -18.41 -5.06
N GLY A 36 22.13 -19.13 -5.86
CA GLY A 36 20.81 -19.61 -5.43
C GLY A 36 19.80 -18.47 -5.22
N PRO A 37 18.69 -18.71 -4.49
CA PRO A 37 17.70 -17.68 -4.19
C PRO A 37 18.24 -16.55 -3.28
N ARG A 38 17.65 -15.35 -3.33
CA ARG A 38 18.00 -14.20 -2.47
C ARG A 38 17.54 -14.38 -1.04
N GLN A 39 16.36 -14.96 -0.88
CA GLN A 39 15.73 -15.18 0.41
C GLN A 39 15.13 -16.60 0.45
N PRO A 40 15.03 -17.23 1.63
CA PRO A 40 14.39 -18.53 1.74
C PRO A 40 12.93 -18.48 1.29
N GLY A 41 12.53 -19.43 0.44
CA GLY A 41 11.17 -19.50 -0.13
C GLY A 41 10.94 -18.64 -1.37
N TRP A 42 11.91 -17.81 -1.79
CA TRP A 42 11.77 -17.02 -3.01
C TRP A 42 11.96 -17.87 -4.26
N ASN A 43 10.89 -17.97 -5.07
CA ASN A 43 10.97 -18.48 -6.42
C ASN A 43 11.56 -17.41 -7.37
N TRP A 44 11.84 -17.81 -8.61
CA TRP A 44 12.39 -16.90 -9.62
C TRP A 44 11.45 -15.72 -9.94
N LEU A 45 10.13 -15.92 -9.86
CA LEU A 45 9.15 -14.87 -10.13
C LEU A 45 9.22 -13.73 -9.10
N VAL A 46 9.32 -14.05 -7.80
CA VAL A 46 9.46 -13.03 -6.74
C VAL A 46 10.74 -12.22 -6.95
N GLU A 47 11.86 -12.88 -7.25
CA GLU A 47 13.12 -12.19 -7.52
C GLU A 47 13.06 -11.30 -8.76
N LEU A 48 12.45 -11.80 -9.83
CA LEU A 48 12.27 -11.05 -11.05
C LEU A 48 11.37 -9.83 -10.83
N SER A 49 10.20 -10.01 -10.23
CA SER A 49 9.28 -8.90 -9.94
C SER A 49 9.93 -7.85 -9.03
N THR A 50 10.67 -8.28 -8.01
CA THR A 50 11.43 -7.38 -7.13
C THR A 50 12.45 -6.55 -7.92
N GLU A 51 13.24 -7.20 -8.79
CA GLU A 51 14.25 -6.52 -9.59
C GLU A 51 13.64 -5.60 -10.66
N ILE A 52 12.52 -5.99 -11.28
CA ILE A 52 11.78 -5.14 -12.23
C ILE A 52 11.26 -3.89 -11.53
N LEU A 53 10.56 -4.04 -10.39
CA LEU A 53 10.04 -2.90 -9.62
C LEU A 53 11.16 -1.95 -9.22
N LYS A 54 12.25 -2.49 -8.69
CA LYS A 54 13.44 -1.72 -8.29
C LYS A 54 13.97 -0.90 -9.46
N ARG A 55 14.23 -1.53 -10.60
CA ARG A 55 14.78 -0.86 -11.79
C ARG A 55 13.85 0.20 -12.37
N GLN A 56 12.57 -0.13 -12.50
CA GLN A 56 11.55 0.80 -13.00
C GLN A 56 11.49 2.04 -12.12
N VAL A 57 11.37 1.88 -10.80
CA VAL A 57 11.28 3.02 -9.88
C VAL A 57 12.59 3.81 -9.82
N THR A 58 13.75 3.14 -9.78
CA THR A 58 15.06 3.81 -9.85
C THR A 58 15.20 4.64 -11.13
N THR A 59 14.78 4.10 -12.27
CA THR A 59 14.84 4.79 -13.56
C THR A 59 13.86 5.96 -13.61
N ALA A 60 12.63 5.79 -13.11
CA ALA A 60 11.64 6.85 -13.01
C ALA A 60 12.14 8.02 -12.15
N LEU A 61 12.73 7.71 -10.98
CA LEU A 61 13.29 8.72 -10.09
C LEU A 61 14.51 9.45 -10.67
N LYS A 62 15.15 8.95 -11.73
CA LYS A 62 16.25 9.65 -12.42
C LYS A 62 15.79 10.51 -13.59
N MET A 63 14.49 10.52 -13.91
CA MET A 63 13.95 11.35 -14.99
C MET A 63 13.96 12.84 -14.63
N ARG A 64 13.81 13.68 -15.66
CA ARG A 64 13.98 15.14 -15.54
C ARG A 64 12.94 15.75 -14.61
N ASP A 65 11.71 15.26 -14.68
CA ASP A 65 10.62 15.67 -13.81
C ASP A 65 9.69 14.49 -13.47
N VAL A 66 8.83 14.70 -12.47
CA VAL A 66 7.90 13.69 -11.94
C VAL A 66 6.82 13.28 -12.95
N LYS A 67 6.42 14.17 -13.87
CA LYS A 67 5.38 13.89 -14.86
C LYS A 67 5.95 12.93 -15.90
N GLU A 68 7.19 13.15 -16.30
CA GLU A 68 7.96 12.22 -17.13
C GLU A 68 8.06 10.83 -16.49
N ALA A 69 8.41 10.80 -15.20
CA ALA A 69 8.51 9.58 -14.42
C ALA A 69 7.17 8.81 -14.35
N ARG A 70 6.05 9.50 -14.15
CA ARG A 70 4.70 8.90 -14.16
C ARG A 70 4.37 8.29 -15.53
N CYS A 71 4.57 9.03 -16.62
CA CYS A 71 4.38 8.53 -17.99
C CYS A 71 5.26 7.30 -18.30
N TYR A 72 6.46 7.26 -17.74
CA TYR A 72 7.34 6.11 -17.88
C TYR A 72 6.85 4.89 -17.09
N LEU A 73 6.44 5.05 -15.84
CA LEU A 73 5.89 3.95 -15.05
C LEU A 73 4.59 3.40 -15.66
N ASP A 74 3.76 4.27 -16.26
CA ASP A 74 2.57 3.87 -17.03
C ASP A 74 2.89 3.12 -18.33
N SER A 75 4.16 3.10 -18.77
CA SER A 75 4.53 2.39 -19.98
C SER A 75 4.56 0.87 -19.84
N VAL A 76 4.47 0.36 -18.62
CA VAL A 76 4.38 -1.06 -18.30
C VAL A 76 3.22 -1.30 -17.33
N VAL A 77 2.23 -2.06 -17.78
CA VAL A 77 1.02 -2.36 -17.01
C VAL A 77 0.94 -3.86 -16.78
N ILE A 78 0.86 -4.27 -15.52
CA ILE A 78 0.67 -5.67 -15.14
C ILE A 78 -0.81 -5.87 -14.83
N THR A 79 -1.45 -6.80 -15.54
CA THR A 79 -2.85 -7.15 -15.34
C THR A 79 -3.01 -8.61 -14.94
N SER A 80 -4.05 -8.91 -14.19
CA SER A 80 -4.41 -10.27 -13.77
C SER A 80 -5.91 -10.49 -13.88
N ARG A 81 -6.35 -11.72 -13.61
CA ARG A 81 -7.79 -12.06 -13.54
C ARG A 81 -8.53 -11.27 -12.45
N ALA A 82 -7.82 -10.78 -11.43
CA ALA A 82 -8.43 -9.96 -10.39
C ALA A 82 -9.05 -8.69 -11.00
N LEU A 83 -8.29 -8.01 -11.88
CA LEU A 83 -8.74 -6.79 -12.54
C LEU A 83 -9.95 -7.02 -13.46
N SER A 84 -10.02 -8.16 -14.15
CA SER A 84 -11.18 -8.51 -14.98
C SER A 84 -12.41 -8.94 -14.17
N GLY A 85 -12.25 -9.21 -12.87
CA GLY A 85 -13.33 -9.64 -11.98
C GLY A 85 -13.94 -8.50 -11.16
N VAL A 86 -13.62 -7.25 -11.48
CA VAL A 86 -14.16 -6.07 -10.82
C VAL A 86 -14.58 -5.03 -11.86
N ASP A 87 -15.70 -4.36 -11.58
CA ASP A 87 -16.16 -3.20 -12.31
C ASP A 87 -15.53 -1.94 -11.70
N ILE A 88 -15.00 -1.05 -12.56
CA ILE A 88 -14.36 0.20 -12.15
C ILE A 88 -15.21 1.39 -12.59
N THR A 89 -15.71 2.15 -11.62
CA THR A 89 -16.54 3.35 -11.89
C THR A 89 -15.87 4.60 -11.33
N PRO A 90 -15.44 5.56 -12.18
CA PRO A 90 -14.80 6.79 -11.71
C PRO A 90 -15.81 7.72 -11.02
N VAL A 91 -15.33 8.45 -10.02
CA VAL A 91 -16.05 9.50 -9.30
C VAL A 91 -15.18 10.75 -9.25
N VAL A 92 -15.76 11.88 -9.64
CA VAL A 92 -15.11 13.20 -9.55
C VAL A 92 -16.02 14.08 -8.71
N GLN A 93 -15.49 14.55 -7.58
CA GLN A 93 -16.09 15.56 -6.73
C GLN A 93 -15.25 16.84 -6.81
N GLU A 94 -15.79 17.95 -6.30
CA GLU A 94 -15.08 19.24 -6.29
C GLU A 94 -13.73 19.16 -5.56
N LYS A 95 -13.68 18.42 -4.43
CA LYS A 95 -12.51 18.37 -3.53
C LYS A 95 -11.64 17.13 -3.69
N PHE A 96 -12.12 16.09 -4.36
CA PHE A 96 -11.38 14.85 -4.52
C PHE A 96 -11.90 14.07 -5.72
N ARG A 97 -11.15 13.06 -6.14
CA ARG A 97 -11.53 12.11 -7.18
C ARG A 97 -11.06 10.72 -6.81
N GLY A 98 -11.65 9.71 -7.42
CA GLY A 98 -11.29 8.32 -7.19
C GLY A 98 -12.12 7.40 -8.06
N SER A 99 -12.04 6.11 -7.78
CA SER A 99 -12.83 5.11 -8.49
C SER A 99 -13.36 4.07 -7.53
N TRP A 100 -14.62 3.69 -7.73
CA TRP A 100 -15.18 2.48 -7.14
C TRP A 100 -14.66 1.25 -7.86
N PHE A 101 -14.26 0.25 -7.09
CA PHE A 101 -13.98 -1.12 -7.51
C PHE A 101 -14.99 -2.01 -6.80
N ALA A 102 -15.78 -2.76 -7.55
CA ALA A 102 -16.75 -3.70 -7.00
C ALA A 102 -16.67 -5.02 -7.76
N GLN A 103 -16.77 -6.15 -7.08
CA GLN A 103 -16.89 -7.43 -7.77
C GLN A 103 -18.19 -7.46 -8.57
N THR A 104 -18.13 -7.91 -9.82
CA THR A 104 -19.30 -7.99 -10.69
C THR A 104 -20.37 -8.88 -10.05
N ASN A 105 -21.58 -8.34 -9.89
CA ASN A 105 -22.74 -8.99 -9.26
C ASN A 105 -22.59 -9.36 -7.77
N ALA A 106 -21.68 -8.72 -7.02
CA ALA A 106 -21.56 -8.93 -5.58
C ALA A 106 -22.28 -7.83 -4.79
N GLU A 107 -23.15 -8.23 -3.86
CA GLU A 107 -23.68 -7.34 -2.82
C GLU A 107 -22.80 -7.46 -1.56
N THR A 108 -22.42 -6.31 -0.99
CA THR A 108 -21.62 -6.25 0.23
C THR A 108 -21.86 -4.94 0.97
N ASP A 109 -21.95 -5.01 2.28
CA ASP A 109 -22.04 -3.84 3.16
C ASP A 109 -20.63 -3.30 3.51
N VAL A 110 -19.58 -4.09 3.27
CA VAL A 110 -18.20 -3.68 3.57
C VAL A 110 -17.72 -2.67 2.55
N THR A 111 -17.36 -1.48 3.03
CA THR A 111 -16.74 -0.43 2.22
C THR A 111 -15.27 -0.31 2.61
N VAL A 112 -14.38 -0.26 1.63
CA VAL A 112 -12.96 0.05 1.84
C VAL A 112 -12.66 1.40 1.22
N LEU A 113 -12.21 2.37 2.02
CA LEU A 113 -11.54 3.57 1.51
C LEU A 113 -10.05 3.24 1.36
N TYR A 114 -9.60 3.12 0.11
CA TYR A 114 -8.24 2.69 -0.21
C TYR A 114 -7.34 3.88 -0.57
N PHE A 115 -6.19 3.93 0.09
CA PHE A 115 -5.11 4.89 -0.13
C PHE A 115 -3.93 4.17 -0.79
N HIS A 116 -3.64 4.51 -2.04
CA HIS A 116 -2.56 3.85 -2.77
C HIS A 116 -1.17 4.25 -2.26
N GLY A 117 -0.17 3.39 -2.48
CA GLY A 117 1.24 3.69 -2.23
C GLY A 117 1.88 4.58 -3.30
N GLY A 118 3.18 4.42 -3.54
CA GLY A 118 3.91 5.20 -4.55
C GLY A 118 4.57 6.48 -4.04
N GLY A 119 4.88 6.53 -2.74
CA GLY A 119 5.69 7.61 -2.13
C GLY A 119 5.03 8.99 -2.22
N TYR A 120 3.70 9.05 -2.24
CA TYR A 120 2.88 10.24 -2.50
C TYR A 120 3.07 10.89 -3.87
N SER A 121 3.89 10.31 -4.75
CA SER A 121 4.26 10.90 -6.04
C SER A 121 3.82 10.09 -7.25
N PHE A 122 3.45 8.82 -7.07
CA PHE A 122 3.14 7.91 -8.16
C PHE A 122 1.82 7.16 -7.91
N TYR A 123 1.00 7.05 -8.96
CA TYR A 123 -0.17 6.19 -8.99
C TYR A 123 -0.34 5.64 -10.42
N PRO A 124 0.50 4.68 -10.84
CA PRO A 124 0.50 4.19 -12.21
C PRO A 124 -0.77 3.39 -12.51
N GLN A 125 -1.17 3.31 -13.78
CA GLN A 125 -2.38 2.59 -14.21
C GLN A 125 -2.40 1.12 -13.75
N GLY A 126 -1.23 0.48 -13.65
CA GLY A 126 -1.08 -0.90 -13.16
C GLY A 126 -1.56 -1.10 -11.71
N TYR A 127 -1.70 -0.04 -10.92
CA TYR A 127 -2.16 -0.12 -9.53
C TYR A 127 -3.59 -0.66 -9.40
N ALA A 128 -4.42 -0.44 -10.42
CA ALA A 128 -5.78 -0.96 -10.47
C ALA A 128 -5.84 -2.47 -10.23
N ASN A 129 -4.82 -3.21 -10.70
CA ASN A 129 -4.73 -4.65 -10.46
C ASN A 129 -4.57 -4.98 -8.97
N PHE A 130 -3.75 -4.23 -8.24
CA PHE A 130 -3.55 -4.46 -6.82
C PHE A 130 -4.80 -4.09 -6.01
N ILE A 131 -5.46 -2.98 -6.34
CA ILE A 131 -6.74 -2.60 -5.72
C ILE A 131 -7.82 -3.67 -5.99
N ALA A 132 -7.84 -4.26 -7.18
CA ALA A 132 -8.74 -5.36 -7.49
C ALA A 132 -8.47 -6.60 -6.62
N LEU A 133 -7.20 -6.95 -6.36
CA LEU A 133 -6.84 -8.03 -5.43
C LEU A 133 -7.35 -7.75 -4.02
N ILE A 134 -7.16 -6.51 -3.52
CA ILE A 134 -7.67 -6.10 -2.20
C ILE A 134 -9.20 -6.15 -2.14
N THR A 135 -9.87 -5.64 -3.18
CA THR A 135 -11.35 -5.67 -3.28
C THR A 135 -11.89 -7.10 -3.27
N GLN A 136 -11.19 -8.02 -3.95
CA GLN A 136 -11.55 -9.43 -3.96
C GLN A 136 -11.34 -10.10 -2.60
N ALA A 137 -10.18 -9.89 -2.00
CA ALA A 137 -9.81 -10.41 -0.69
C ALA A 137 -10.77 -9.93 0.41
N ALA A 138 -11.04 -8.62 0.45
CA ALA A 138 -11.90 -8.00 1.44
C ALA A 138 -13.40 -8.28 1.23
N LYS A 139 -13.80 -8.82 0.07
CA LYS A 139 -15.21 -8.99 -0.34
C LYS A 139 -16.00 -7.70 -0.15
N SER A 140 -15.41 -6.59 -0.59
CA SER A 140 -15.88 -5.24 -0.37
C SER A 140 -16.26 -4.53 -1.66
N ARG A 141 -16.92 -3.36 -1.52
CA ARG A 141 -16.81 -2.27 -2.49
C ARG A 141 -15.66 -1.37 -2.05
N THR A 142 -14.72 -1.08 -2.93
CA THR A 142 -13.52 -0.31 -2.60
C THR A 142 -13.54 1.02 -3.32
N PHE A 143 -13.52 2.12 -2.58
CA PHE A 143 -13.27 3.45 -3.14
C PHE A 143 -11.76 3.72 -3.09
N ALA A 144 -11.09 3.62 -4.23
CA ALA A 144 -9.68 3.98 -4.33
C ALA A 144 -9.55 5.47 -4.62
N LEU A 145 -8.99 6.20 -3.65
CA LEU A 145 -8.78 7.63 -3.74
C LEU A 145 -7.61 7.95 -4.68
N ASP A 146 -7.85 8.79 -5.68
CA ASP A 146 -6.81 9.39 -6.54
C ASP A 146 -6.48 10.78 -5.96
N TYR A 147 -5.76 10.76 -4.83
CA TYR A 147 -5.39 11.95 -4.08
C TYR A 147 -4.31 12.76 -4.82
N ARG A 148 -4.28 14.07 -4.57
CA ARG A 148 -3.28 14.99 -5.14
C ARG A 148 -1.86 14.53 -4.84
N LEU A 149 -1.02 14.43 -5.87
CA LEU A 149 0.34 13.90 -5.75
C LEU A 149 1.38 15.00 -5.55
N SER A 150 2.44 14.66 -4.84
CA SER A 150 3.66 15.46 -4.69
C SER A 150 4.61 15.25 -5.87
N PRO A 151 5.47 16.23 -6.20
CA PRO A 151 5.70 17.51 -5.54
C PRO A 151 4.72 18.64 -5.90
N GLU A 152 3.81 18.46 -6.86
CA GLU A 152 2.88 19.52 -7.27
C GLU A 152 1.96 19.97 -6.13
N HIS A 153 1.56 19.01 -5.29
CA HIS A 153 0.80 19.23 -4.08
C HIS A 153 1.53 18.56 -2.92
N ARG A 154 2.16 19.36 -2.07
CA ARG A 154 2.85 18.87 -0.86
C ARG A 154 1.84 18.61 0.27
N PHE A 155 2.29 17.92 1.31
CA PHE A 155 1.54 17.78 2.56
C PHE A 155 1.07 19.17 3.05
N PRO A 156 -0.22 19.33 3.43
CA PRO A 156 -1.20 18.28 3.76
C PRO A 156 -2.21 17.92 2.65
N ALA A 157 -1.97 18.24 1.37
CA ALA A 157 -2.96 18.06 0.30
C ALA A 157 -3.57 16.64 0.21
N GLN A 158 -2.75 15.62 0.39
CA GLN A 158 -3.17 14.20 0.38
C GLN A 158 -4.16 13.90 1.50
N LEU A 159 -3.89 14.44 2.70
CA LEU A 159 -4.73 14.25 3.88
C LEU A 159 -6.05 15.03 3.75
N GLU A 160 -6.02 16.22 3.16
CA GLU A 160 -7.24 16.99 2.85
C GLU A 160 -8.17 16.21 1.91
N ASP A 161 -7.62 15.60 0.87
CA ASP A 161 -8.39 14.79 -0.09
C ASP A 161 -8.94 13.53 0.59
N ALA A 162 -8.13 12.87 1.42
CA ALA A 162 -8.52 11.70 2.18
C ALA A 162 -9.70 11.98 3.12
N LEU A 163 -9.65 13.09 3.85
CA LEU A 163 -10.73 13.50 4.75
C LEU A 163 -11.98 13.96 3.97
N SER A 164 -11.80 14.60 2.83
CA SER A 164 -12.93 14.99 1.97
C SER A 164 -13.67 13.76 1.42
N ALA A 165 -12.92 12.76 0.95
CA ALA A 165 -13.49 11.48 0.51
C ALA A 165 -14.15 10.72 1.66
N TYR A 166 -13.52 10.73 2.84
CA TYR A 166 -14.09 10.08 4.02
C TYR A 166 -15.43 10.71 4.44
N CYS A 167 -15.48 12.03 4.59
CA CYS A 167 -16.72 12.74 4.93
C CYS A 167 -17.81 12.49 3.87
N TRP A 168 -17.45 12.51 2.59
CA TRP A 168 -18.39 12.19 1.51
C TRP A 168 -18.95 10.77 1.61
N LEU A 169 -18.12 9.77 1.96
CA LEU A 169 -18.61 8.41 2.19
C LEU A 169 -19.64 8.34 3.33
N LEU A 170 -19.38 9.05 4.44
CA LEU A 170 -20.33 9.13 5.56
C LEU A 170 -21.63 9.83 5.15
N GLU A 171 -21.53 10.97 4.45
CA GLU A 171 -22.68 11.77 3.97
C GLU A 171 -23.54 11.00 2.96
N THR A 172 -22.92 10.12 2.17
CA THR A 172 -23.62 9.25 1.21
C THR A 172 -24.14 7.95 1.82
N GLY A 173 -24.08 7.81 3.15
CA GLY A 173 -24.71 6.71 3.89
C GLY A 173 -23.81 5.48 4.07
N THR A 174 -22.49 5.61 3.89
CA THR A 174 -21.58 4.54 4.30
C THR A 174 -21.53 4.47 5.82
N ASP A 175 -21.92 3.34 6.37
CA ASP A 175 -21.85 3.07 7.80
C ASP A 175 -20.38 2.95 8.27
N PRO A 176 -19.91 3.78 9.22
CA PRO A 176 -18.56 3.68 9.75
C PRO A 176 -18.24 2.31 10.37
N GLU A 177 -19.22 1.57 10.89
CA GLU A 177 -19.03 0.22 11.45
C GLU A 177 -18.78 -0.85 10.38
N ASN A 178 -19.04 -0.52 9.12
CA ASN A 178 -18.75 -1.36 7.95
C ASN A 178 -17.65 -0.75 7.05
N LEU A 179 -17.04 0.36 7.47
CA LEU A 179 -16.00 1.05 6.72
C LEU A 179 -14.60 0.67 7.21
N ILE A 180 -13.72 0.39 6.27
CA ILE A 180 -12.31 0.07 6.50
C ILE A 180 -11.46 1.13 5.82
N PHE A 181 -10.48 1.68 6.54
CA PHE A 181 -9.37 2.39 5.90
C PHE A 181 -8.32 1.37 5.53
N ALA A 182 -7.90 1.34 4.27
CA ALA A 182 -6.83 0.46 3.84
C ALA A 182 -5.82 1.21 2.99
N GLY A 183 -4.55 0.86 3.09
CA GLY A 183 -3.55 1.46 2.23
C GLY A 183 -2.20 0.81 2.38
N ASP A 184 -1.33 1.06 1.42
CA ASP A 184 -0.01 0.47 1.37
C ASP A 184 1.09 1.52 1.31
N SER A 185 2.26 1.26 1.90
CA SER A 185 3.40 2.18 1.86
C SER A 185 3.02 3.60 2.35
N ALA A 186 3.19 4.61 1.51
CA ALA A 186 2.72 5.98 1.71
C ALA A 186 1.19 6.06 1.93
N GLY A 187 0.39 5.24 1.24
CA GLY A 187 -1.04 5.12 1.47
C GLY A 187 -1.37 4.45 2.81
N GLY A 188 -0.54 3.53 3.27
CA GLY A 188 -0.63 2.97 4.62
C GLY A 188 -0.38 4.02 5.69
N ASN A 189 0.60 4.91 5.47
CA ASN A 189 0.77 6.10 6.31
C ASN A 189 -0.45 7.03 6.22
N LEU A 190 -0.96 7.32 5.02
CA LEU A 190 -2.13 8.18 4.84
C LEU A 190 -3.36 7.63 5.58
N ALA A 191 -3.57 6.31 5.56
CA ALA A 191 -4.63 5.65 6.33
C ALA A 191 -4.51 5.93 7.83
N LEU A 192 -3.29 5.84 8.38
CA LEU A 192 -3.01 6.14 9.79
C LEU A 192 -3.20 7.63 10.10
N ALA A 193 -2.71 8.53 9.24
CA ALA A 193 -2.88 9.97 9.40
C ALA A 193 -4.36 10.40 9.32
N SER A 194 -5.13 9.79 8.42
CA SER A 194 -6.58 9.99 8.33
C SER A 194 -7.31 9.48 9.57
N LEU A 195 -6.92 8.33 10.12
CA LEU A 195 -7.49 7.81 11.36
C LEU A 195 -7.23 8.73 12.55
N LEU A 196 -5.98 9.19 12.70
CA LEU A 196 -5.58 10.18 13.71
C LEU A 196 -6.42 11.44 13.60
N THR A 197 -6.53 11.98 12.39
CA THR A 197 -7.27 13.23 12.16
C THR A 197 -8.78 13.04 12.37
N ALA A 198 -9.34 11.90 11.99
CA ALA A 198 -10.75 11.58 12.24
C ALA A 198 -11.05 11.55 13.75
N ARG A 199 -10.19 10.90 14.55
CA ARG A 199 -10.29 10.89 16.01
C ARG A 199 -10.23 12.31 16.59
N ASP A 200 -9.22 13.08 16.19
CA ASP A 200 -8.99 14.42 16.75
C ASP A 200 -10.13 15.39 16.40
N ARG A 201 -10.76 15.20 15.22
CA ARG A 201 -11.94 15.93 14.78
C ARG A 201 -13.25 15.37 15.32
N LYS A 202 -13.23 14.29 16.11
CA LYS A 202 -14.41 13.59 16.63
C LYS A 202 -15.39 13.16 15.53
N LEU A 203 -14.86 12.80 14.36
CA LEU A 203 -15.64 12.08 13.36
C LEU A 203 -15.93 10.67 13.89
N PRO A 204 -16.97 9.99 13.37
CA PRO A 204 -17.05 8.54 13.49
C PRO A 204 -15.70 7.93 13.08
N LEU A 205 -15.34 6.78 13.66
CA LEU A 205 -14.11 6.09 13.28
C LEU A 205 -14.46 4.87 12.42
N PRO A 206 -13.62 4.51 11.43
CA PRO A 206 -13.83 3.28 10.67
C PRO A 206 -13.72 2.06 11.58
N ALA A 207 -14.32 0.94 11.21
CA ALA A 207 -14.27 -0.30 11.99
C ALA A 207 -12.84 -0.84 12.18
N LEU A 208 -11.97 -0.63 11.18
CA LEU A 208 -10.60 -1.15 11.12
C LEU A 208 -9.72 -0.27 10.23
N VAL A 209 -8.42 -0.25 10.53
CA VAL A 209 -7.38 0.14 9.57
C VAL A 209 -6.56 -1.06 9.14
N VAL A 210 -6.39 -1.26 7.84
CA VAL A 210 -5.49 -2.26 7.24
C VAL A 210 -4.32 -1.55 6.58
N ALA A 211 -3.14 -1.61 7.20
CA ALA A 211 -1.94 -0.94 6.72
C ALA A 211 -0.90 -1.95 6.18
N LEU A 212 -0.57 -1.87 4.90
CA LEU A 212 0.35 -2.79 4.24
C LEU A 212 1.72 -2.14 4.06
N SER A 213 2.75 -2.66 4.74
CA SER A 213 4.10 -2.07 4.76
C SER A 213 4.09 -0.54 4.98
N PRO A 214 3.40 0.01 5.99
CA PRO A 214 3.18 1.45 6.09
C PRO A 214 4.48 2.22 6.35
N ALA A 215 4.65 3.36 5.68
CA ALA A 215 5.77 4.26 5.91
C ALA A 215 5.59 5.07 7.20
N THR A 216 5.83 4.48 8.37
CA THR A 216 5.50 5.08 9.68
C THR A 216 6.50 6.12 10.20
N ASP A 217 7.68 6.22 9.58
CA ASP A 217 8.81 7.03 10.06
C ASP A 217 9.56 7.65 8.88
N LEU A 218 9.58 8.98 8.78
CA LEU A 218 10.30 9.75 7.75
C LEU A 218 11.57 10.42 8.29
N GLU A 219 11.89 10.27 9.57
CA GLU A 219 13.08 10.85 10.20
C GLU A 219 14.11 9.81 10.64
N GLY A 220 13.65 8.67 11.16
CA GLY A 220 14.49 7.70 11.83
C GLY A 220 15.36 6.88 10.89
N GLU A 221 16.67 6.87 11.18
CA GLU A 221 17.55 5.84 10.63
C GLU A 221 17.47 4.57 11.49
N ARG A 222 16.99 3.47 10.88
CA ARG A 222 16.86 2.17 11.53
C ARG A 222 17.66 1.10 10.79
N ALA A 223 18.01 0.02 11.49
CA ALA A 223 18.92 -1.00 10.97
C ALA A 223 18.40 -1.65 9.67
N SER A 224 17.08 -1.86 9.55
CA SER A 224 16.44 -2.40 8.34
C SER A 224 16.69 -1.56 7.08
N LEU A 225 16.89 -0.22 7.20
CA LEU A 225 17.17 0.66 6.05
C LEU A 225 18.45 0.30 5.30
N THR A 226 19.40 -0.36 5.97
CA THR A 226 20.64 -0.85 5.36
C THR A 226 20.64 -2.38 5.29
N ARG A 227 20.26 -3.08 6.37
CA ARG A 227 20.28 -4.55 6.46
C ARG A 227 19.48 -5.22 5.35
N ASN A 228 18.32 -4.66 4.99
CA ASN A 228 17.37 -5.30 4.08
C ASN A 228 17.47 -4.81 2.61
N GLN A 229 18.37 -3.88 2.28
CA GLN A 229 18.47 -3.31 0.92
C GLN A 229 18.69 -4.33 -0.19
N ALA A 230 19.37 -5.45 0.11
CA ALA A 230 19.66 -6.47 -0.88
C ALA A 230 18.42 -7.33 -1.24
N SER A 231 17.41 -7.34 -0.39
CA SER A 231 16.17 -8.12 -0.57
C SER A 231 14.95 -7.26 -0.85
N ASP A 232 15.07 -5.94 -0.86
CA ASP A 232 13.95 -5.04 -1.12
C ASP A 232 14.06 -4.35 -2.48
N TRP A 233 12.91 -3.96 -3.03
CA TRP A 233 12.84 -3.13 -4.23
C TRP A 233 12.88 -1.63 -3.91
N ILE A 234 12.45 -1.22 -2.70
CA ILE A 234 12.67 0.15 -2.23
C ILE A 234 14.10 0.31 -1.72
N GLU A 235 14.70 1.45 -2.06
CA GLU A 235 16.02 1.86 -1.56
C GLU A 235 15.91 3.12 -0.69
N LYS A 236 16.86 3.28 0.25
CA LYS A 236 16.92 4.46 1.14
C LYS A 236 16.88 5.78 0.37
N GLN A 237 17.59 5.86 -0.75
CA GLN A 237 17.63 7.07 -1.59
C GLN A 237 16.28 7.39 -2.25
N MET A 238 15.45 6.36 -2.49
CA MET A 238 14.09 6.57 -2.99
C MET A 238 13.22 7.23 -1.91
N LEU A 239 13.30 6.73 -0.67
CA LEU A 239 12.59 7.30 0.47
C LEU A 239 12.97 8.76 0.71
N GLU A 240 14.27 9.07 0.71
CA GLU A 240 14.78 10.44 0.88
C GLU A 240 14.23 11.39 -0.19
N LYS A 241 14.19 10.92 -1.45
CA LYS A 241 13.67 11.70 -2.57
C LYS A 241 12.16 11.92 -2.46
N TRP A 242 11.39 10.89 -2.14
CA TRP A 242 9.95 11.02 -1.91
C TRP A 242 9.65 11.94 -0.73
N ALA A 243 10.37 11.81 0.39
CA ALA A 243 10.20 12.68 1.55
C ALA A 243 10.46 14.16 1.19
N GLY A 244 11.49 14.44 0.38
CA GLY A 244 11.79 15.79 -0.10
C GLY A 244 10.78 16.36 -1.11
N TRP A 245 10.03 15.50 -1.81
CA TRP A 245 8.90 15.93 -2.63
C TRP A 245 7.61 16.11 -1.83
N PHE A 246 7.40 15.27 -0.83
CA PHE A 246 6.17 15.18 -0.06
C PHE A 246 5.98 16.35 0.91
N CYS A 247 7.00 16.69 1.70
CA CYS A 247 6.88 17.67 2.77
C CYS A 247 8.16 18.48 2.98
N GLU A 248 8.03 19.63 3.64
CA GLU A 248 9.18 20.40 4.09
C GLU A 248 9.92 19.66 5.21
N PRO A 249 11.25 19.81 5.34
CA PRO A 249 12.02 19.19 6.42
C PRO A 249 11.44 19.49 7.82
N ALA A 250 10.91 20.69 8.04
CA ALA A 250 10.29 21.08 9.31
C ALA A 250 9.00 20.31 9.64
N GLN A 251 8.31 19.74 8.64
CA GLN A 251 7.06 19.00 8.81
C GLN A 251 7.31 17.51 9.11
N ARG A 252 8.54 17.00 8.99
CA ARG A 252 8.81 15.55 9.18
C ARG A 252 8.51 15.04 10.58
N ARG A 253 8.52 15.95 11.57
CA ARG A 253 8.15 15.69 12.98
C ARG A 253 6.66 15.73 13.24
N ASP A 254 5.86 16.19 12.27
CA ASP A 254 4.42 16.22 12.40
C ASP A 254 3.93 14.77 12.58
N PRO A 255 3.15 14.45 13.63
CA PRO A 255 2.58 13.12 13.83
C PRO A 255 1.73 12.61 12.66
N LEU A 256 1.23 13.50 11.80
CA LEU A 256 0.48 13.15 10.58
C LEU A 256 1.38 12.85 9.37
N VAL A 257 2.68 13.17 9.47
CA VAL A 257 3.71 12.81 8.50
C VAL A 257 4.50 11.59 8.99
N THR A 258 4.83 11.54 10.27
CA THR A 258 5.51 10.43 10.95
C THR A 258 4.62 9.86 12.06
N PRO A 259 3.65 8.96 11.73
CA PRO A 259 2.72 8.38 12.70
C PRO A 259 3.37 7.65 13.87
N LEU A 260 4.63 7.22 13.73
CA LEU A 260 5.41 6.62 14.82
C LEU A 260 5.47 7.50 16.08
N SER A 261 5.49 8.83 15.94
CA SER A 261 5.55 9.74 17.08
C SER A 261 4.18 10.24 17.55
N ALA A 262 3.08 9.70 17.02
CA ALA A 262 1.74 10.15 17.35
C ALA A 262 1.25 9.67 18.72
N ASP A 263 0.22 10.36 19.23
CA ASP A 263 -0.69 9.79 20.22
C ASP A 263 -1.66 8.85 19.49
N LEU A 264 -1.67 7.58 19.90
CA LEU A 264 -2.39 6.47 19.29
C LEU A 264 -3.54 5.96 20.18
N ARG A 265 -3.83 6.65 21.29
CA ARG A 265 -4.96 6.31 22.17
C ARG A 265 -6.30 6.57 21.49
N GLY A 266 -7.29 5.74 21.80
CA GLY A 266 -8.67 5.91 21.34
C GLY A 266 -8.86 5.75 19.82
N LEU A 267 -7.91 5.13 19.13
CA LEU A 267 -8.03 4.79 17.71
C LEU A 267 -8.84 3.49 17.53
N SER A 268 -9.39 3.32 16.33
CA SER A 268 -9.89 2.01 15.88
C SER A 268 -8.77 0.96 15.83
N PRO A 269 -9.11 -0.34 15.87
CA PRO A 269 -8.14 -1.39 15.69
C PRO A 269 -7.30 -1.21 14.41
N ILE A 270 -6.02 -1.53 14.49
CA ILE A 270 -5.06 -1.43 13.39
C ILE A 270 -4.48 -2.80 13.12
N TYR A 271 -4.68 -3.29 11.90
CA TYR A 271 -4.07 -4.50 11.39
C TYR A 271 -2.97 -4.13 10.38
N ILE A 272 -1.75 -4.59 10.64
CA ILE A 272 -0.56 -4.28 9.85
C ILE A 272 0.00 -5.58 9.29
N GLN A 273 0.30 -5.57 8.00
CA GLN A 273 1.12 -6.61 7.37
C GLN A 273 2.45 -6.02 6.92
N ALA A 274 3.56 -6.70 7.19
CA ALA A 274 4.88 -6.26 6.75
C ALA A 274 5.76 -7.43 6.27
N GLY A 275 6.64 -7.15 5.33
CA GLY A 275 7.72 -8.06 4.96
C GLY A 275 8.90 -7.93 5.92
N GLY A 276 9.36 -9.03 6.52
CA GLY A 276 10.55 -9.00 7.41
C GLY A 276 11.86 -8.68 6.67
N SER A 277 11.86 -8.81 5.34
CA SER A 277 12.98 -8.49 4.43
C SER A 277 12.83 -7.13 3.74
N GLU A 278 11.90 -6.27 4.20
CA GLU A 278 11.71 -4.91 3.68
C GLU A 278 12.45 -3.86 4.51
N ILE A 279 12.83 -2.74 3.90
CA ILE A 279 13.66 -1.72 4.56
C ILE A 279 12.90 -0.93 5.63
N LEU A 280 11.57 -0.89 5.57
CA LEU A 280 10.69 -0.21 6.54
C LEU A 280 10.36 -1.08 7.75
N TYR A 281 10.80 -2.34 7.80
CA TYR A 281 10.36 -3.29 8.82
C TYR A 281 10.57 -2.79 10.26
N ASP A 282 11.76 -2.26 10.59
CA ASP A 282 12.06 -1.85 11.96
C ASP A 282 11.24 -0.61 12.38
N SER A 283 10.84 0.28 11.46
CA SER A 283 9.95 1.42 11.79
C SER A 283 8.50 0.99 11.96
N ILE A 284 8.06 0.00 11.19
CA ILE A 284 6.73 -0.60 11.33
C ILE A 284 6.61 -1.33 12.66
N GLN A 285 7.62 -2.14 13.03
CA GLN A 285 7.68 -2.82 14.31
C GLN A 285 7.64 -1.80 15.47
N ALA A 286 8.47 -0.75 15.39
CA ALA A 286 8.48 0.30 16.40
C ALA A 286 7.13 1.03 16.52
N PHE A 287 6.42 1.25 15.41
CA PHE A 287 5.08 1.83 15.42
C PHE A 287 4.09 0.92 16.14
N ALA A 288 4.09 -0.38 15.82
CA ALA A 288 3.20 -1.34 16.45
C ALA A 288 3.45 -1.44 17.97
N ASP A 289 4.72 -1.46 18.38
CA ASP A 289 5.09 -1.53 19.80
C ASP A 289 4.71 -0.25 20.55
N HIS A 290 4.94 0.92 19.93
CA HIS A 290 4.52 2.21 20.48
C HIS A 290 3.00 2.28 20.65
N ALA A 291 2.24 1.88 19.62
CA ALA A 291 0.79 1.83 19.66
C ALA A 291 0.26 0.94 20.80
N ARG A 292 0.81 -0.28 20.92
CA ARG A 292 0.47 -1.21 22.01
C ARG A 292 0.82 -0.65 23.37
N SER A 293 1.97 0.01 23.51
CA SER A 293 2.37 0.64 24.78
C SER A 293 1.42 1.74 25.24
N GLN A 294 0.67 2.34 24.30
CA GLN A 294 -0.38 3.32 24.56
C GLN A 294 -1.77 2.71 24.71
N GLY A 295 -1.90 1.39 24.63
CA GLY A 295 -3.17 0.66 24.77
C GLY A 295 -4.02 0.60 23.49
N ALA A 296 -3.46 0.93 22.32
CA ALA A 296 -4.17 0.75 21.05
C ALA A 296 -4.23 -0.75 20.66
N GLU A 297 -5.35 -1.18 20.08
CA GLU A 297 -5.50 -2.54 19.55
C GLU A 297 -4.76 -2.64 18.20
N VAL A 298 -3.51 -3.14 18.25
CA VAL A 298 -2.66 -3.28 17.06
C VAL A 298 -2.13 -4.69 16.90
N VAL A 299 -2.36 -5.24 15.71
CA VAL A 299 -1.76 -6.50 15.25
C VAL A 299 -0.80 -6.22 14.12
N LEU A 300 0.39 -6.82 14.23
CA LEU A 300 1.42 -6.80 13.20
C LEU A 300 1.70 -8.24 12.81
N GLU A 301 1.28 -8.63 11.61
CA GLU A 301 1.63 -9.90 11.01
C GLU A 301 2.85 -9.71 10.10
N THR A 302 3.92 -10.45 10.39
CA THR A 302 5.19 -10.34 9.66
C THR A 302 5.43 -11.57 8.79
N TRP A 303 5.56 -11.35 7.48
CA TRP A 303 6.04 -12.38 6.56
C TRP A 303 7.56 -12.30 6.49
N LYS A 304 8.22 -13.11 7.31
CA LYS A 304 9.67 -13.05 7.60
C LYS A 304 10.58 -12.77 6.40
N ASN A 305 10.34 -13.44 5.27
CA ASN A 305 11.22 -13.36 4.10
C ASN A 305 10.69 -12.46 2.98
N MET A 306 9.50 -11.87 3.13
CA MET A 306 8.89 -11.05 2.08
C MET A 306 9.40 -9.61 2.14
N ASN A 307 9.31 -8.90 1.01
CA ASN A 307 9.73 -7.52 0.85
C ASN A 307 8.53 -6.56 0.80
N HIS A 308 8.81 -5.30 0.49
CA HIS A 308 7.86 -4.20 0.58
C HIS A 308 6.62 -4.43 -0.30
N VAL A 309 5.43 -4.41 0.32
CA VAL A 309 4.11 -4.59 -0.32
C VAL A 309 4.05 -5.87 -1.15
N PHE A 310 4.52 -7.00 -0.60
CA PHE A 310 4.54 -8.28 -1.29
C PHE A 310 3.15 -8.84 -1.67
N GLN A 311 2.07 -8.30 -1.11
CA GLN A 311 0.68 -8.60 -1.47
C GLN A 311 0.41 -8.30 -2.96
N MET A 312 1.17 -7.39 -3.56
CA MET A 312 1.11 -7.06 -4.99
C MET A 312 1.51 -8.23 -5.90
N PHE A 313 2.29 -9.20 -5.43
CA PHE A 313 2.67 -10.35 -6.25
C PHE A 313 1.48 -11.26 -6.60
N GLY A 314 0.39 -11.14 -5.86
CA GLY A 314 -0.87 -11.82 -6.14
C GLY A 314 -0.83 -13.32 -5.89
N PRO A 315 -1.90 -14.04 -6.28
CA PRO A 315 -2.14 -15.41 -5.83
C PRO A 315 -1.16 -16.45 -6.39
N ASP A 316 -0.35 -16.11 -7.40
CA ASP A 316 0.69 -17.00 -7.94
C ASP A 316 1.90 -17.11 -6.98
N VAL A 317 1.99 -16.26 -5.96
CA VAL A 317 2.99 -16.35 -4.87
C VAL A 317 2.28 -16.77 -3.58
N PRO A 318 2.58 -17.95 -3.00
CA PRO A 318 1.82 -18.49 -1.85
C PRO A 318 1.71 -17.54 -0.66
N GLN A 319 2.80 -16.87 -0.30
CA GLN A 319 2.82 -15.90 0.80
C GLN A 319 1.91 -14.70 0.53
N SER A 320 1.88 -14.24 -0.72
CA SER A 320 1.02 -13.13 -1.16
C SER A 320 -0.45 -13.55 -1.16
N ALA A 321 -0.76 -14.77 -1.61
CA ALA A 321 -2.09 -15.35 -1.54
C ALA A 321 -2.60 -15.45 -0.10
N GLU A 322 -1.78 -16.00 0.80
CA GLU A 322 -2.08 -16.13 2.23
C GLU A 322 -2.30 -14.75 2.87
N ALA A 323 -1.43 -13.78 2.60
CA ALA A 323 -1.59 -12.43 3.13
C ALA A 323 -2.89 -11.75 2.66
N LEU A 324 -3.28 -11.93 1.40
CA LEU A 324 -4.57 -11.45 0.88
C LEU A 324 -5.75 -12.14 1.59
N GLU A 325 -5.69 -13.46 1.79
CA GLU A 325 -6.71 -14.20 2.54
C GLU A 325 -6.86 -13.67 3.98
N ARG A 326 -5.73 -13.45 4.67
CA ARG A 326 -5.71 -12.89 6.03
C ARG A 326 -6.38 -11.52 6.14
N ILE A 327 -6.21 -10.64 5.14
CA ILE A 327 -6.92 -9.36 5.08
C ILE A 327 -8.44 -9.58 5.10
N GLY A 328 -8.93 -10.49 4.26
CA GLY A 328 -10.36 -10.83 4.20
C GLY A 328 -10.88 -11.42 5.52
N GLU A 329 -10.11 -12.30 6.16
CA GLU A 329 -10.47 -12.90 7.44
C GLU A 329 -10.58 -11.87 8.57
N VAL A 330 -9.61 -10.95 8.67
CA VAL A 330 -9.60 -9.91 9.72
C VAL A 330 -10.75 -8.91 9.51
N ILE A 331 -10.99 -8.47 8.26
CA ILE A 331 -12.13 -7.60 7.95
C ILE A 331 -13.45 -8.30 8.28
N ALA A 332 -13.63 -9.54 7.85
CA ALA A 332 -14.83 -10.31 8.14
C ALA A 332 -15.02 -10.51 9.64
N PHE A 333 -13.96 -10.81 10.39
CA PHE A 333 -14.02 -10.92 11.85
C PHE A 333 -14.47 -9.62 12.48
N ARG A 334 -13.89 -8.48 12.08
CA ARG A 334 -14.18 -7.17 12.68
C ARG A 334 -15.60 -6.70 12.41
N VAL A 335 -16.07 -6.85 11.17
CA VAL A 335 -17.40 -6.40 10.73
C VAL A 335 -18.51 -7.37 11.18
N ARG A 336 -18.25 -8.68 11.26
CA ARG A 336 -19.27 -9.68 11.67
C ARG A 336 -19.44 -9.86 13.18
N LYS A 337 -18.53 -9.35 14.02
CA LYS A 337 -18.58 -9.58 15.48
C LYS A 337 -19.82 -8.99 16.16
N GLU A 338 -20.62 -8.19 15.45
CA GLU A 338 -21.96 -7.78 15.91
C GLU A 338 -23.06 -8.84 15.72
N LYS A 339 -22.81 -9.92 14.97
CA LYS A 339 -23.85 -10.94 14.66
C LYS A 339 -23.69 -12.30 15.33
N LYS A 340 -22.61 -12.59 16.09
CA LYS A 340 -22.54 -13.81 16.95
C LYS A 340 -21.34 -13.77 17.90
N THR A 341 -21.62 -13.94 19.18
CA THR A 341 -20.67 -14.21 20.28
C THR A 341 -19.95 -15.56 20.05
N GLN A 342 -18.68 -15.64 20.45
CA GLN A 342 -17.77 -16.81 20.44
C GLN A 342 -17.03 -17.14 19.14
N LEU A 343 -15.97 -16.40 18.82
CA LEU A 343 -14.82 -16.87 18.03
C LEU A 343 -13.52 -16.32 18.64
N VAL A 344 -12.51 -17.17 18.79
CA VAL A 344 -11.15 -16.79 19.21
C VAL A 344 -10.56 -15.84 18.17
N SER A 345 -9.93 -14.75 18.63
CA SER A 345 -9.46 -13.68 17.75
C SER A 345 -8.32 -14.17 16.85
N PRO A 346 -8.38 -13.94 15.53
CA PRO A 346 -7.20 -14.07 14.67
C PRO A 346 -6.08 -13.10 15.08
N LEU A 347 -6.41 -12.09 15.89
CA LEU A 347 -5.48 -11.10 16.45
C LEU A 347 -4.64 -11.63 17.63
N ASP A 348 -4.96 -12.82 18.14
CA ASP A 348 -4.27 -13.46 19.27
C ASP A 348 -3.22 -14.52 18.83
N ARG A 349 -2.91 -14.63 17.52
CA ARG A 349 -1.97 -15.63 16.98
C ARG A 349 -0.65 -15.04 16.52
#